data_AF-A0A2W2BA27-F1
#
_entry.id   AF-A0A2W2BA27-F1
#
_cell.length_a   1.000
_cell.length_b   1.000
_cell.length_c   1.000
_cell.angle_alpha   90.00
_cell.angle_beta   90.00
_cell.angle_gamma   90.00
#
_symmetry.space_group_name_H-M   'P 1'
#
loop_
_entity.id
_entity.type
_entity.pdbx_description
1 polymer ?
#
loop_
_entity_poly.entity_id
_entity_poly.type
_entity_poly.pdbx_seq_one_letter_code
_entity_poly.pdbx_strand_id
1 'polypeptide(L)'
;MLKRNVPVLGFILGALFPLIGSLVVFLVLGRGQQLGDFFNGLFHNHQTFAKVIALSLLANILPFMLYTNRRLDLTARGIFIATMLYVLVFVLVKYIW
;
A
#
# COMPACT_ATOMS: atom_id res chain seq x y z
N MET A 1 -22.67 2.86 14.66
CA MET A 1 -22.11 1.56 15.10
C MET A 1 -21.68 0.77 13.87
N LEU A 2 -20.43 0.89 13.42
CA LEU A 2 -19.94 0.04 12.32
C LEU A 2 -19.54 -1.33 12.90
N LYS A 3 -20.52 -2.22 13.11
CA LYS A 3 -20.34 -3.62 13.56
C LYS A 3 -19.69 -4.51 12.48
N ARG A 4 -18.83 -3.97 11.61
CA ARG A 4 -18.15 -4.75 10.55
C ARG A 4 -16.70 -5.00 10.95
N ASN A 5 -16.52 -5.74 12.04
CA ASN A 5 -15.22 -6.30 12.40
C ASN A 5 -14.97 -7.54 11.53
N VAL A 6 -14.87 -7.36 10.21
CA VAL A 6 -14.69 -8.45 9.25
C VAL A 6 -13.27 -8.38 8.67
N PRO A 7 -12.48 -9.47 8.74
CA PRO A 7 -11.13 -9.49 8.21
C PRO A 7 -11.06 -9.10 6.73
N VAL A 8 -12.09 -9.49 5.95
CA VAL A 8 -12.18 -9.21 4.51
C VAL A 8 -12.22 -7.71 4.22
N LEU A 9 -12.91 -6.91 5.04
CA LEU A 9 -12.93 -5.46 4.85
C LEU A 9 -11.55 -4.86 5.13
N GLY A 10 -10.88 -5.34 6.18
CA GLY A 10 -9.50 -4.95 6.48
C GLY A 10 -8.54 -5.32 5.35
N PHE A 11 -8.71 -6.50 4.77
CA PHE A 11 -7.90 -6.96 3.64
C PHE A 11 -8.08 -6.07 2.40
N ILE A 12 -9.33 -5.78 2.03
CA ILE A 12 -9.63 -4.91 0.89
C ILE A 12 -9.04 -3.51 1.10
N LEU A 13 -9.19 -2.94 2.31
CA LEU A 13 -8.58 -1.65 2.64
C LEU A 13 -7.06 -1.73 2.57
N GLY A 14 -6.45 -2.76 3.16
CA GLY A 14 -5.00 -2.96 3.16
C GLY A 14 -4.41 -3.18 1.76
N ALA A 15 -5.20 -3.64 0.79
CA ALA A 15 -4.79 -3.75 -0.60
C ALA A 15 -5.00 -2.44 -1.39
N LEU A 16 -6.05 -1.67 -1.07
CA LEU A 16 -6.38 -0.40 -1.72
C LEU A 16 -5.46 0.74 -1.29
N PHE A 17 -5.09 0.82 -0.01
CA PHE A 17 -4.29 1.92 0.53
C PHE A 17 -2.88 2.04 -0.08
N PRO A 18 -2.16 0.95 -0.39
CA PRO A 18 -0.91 1.03 -1.16
C PRO A 18 -1.10 1.62 -2.56
N LEU A 19 -2.21 1.33 -3.25
CA LEU A 19 -2.53 1.94 -4.55
C LEU A 19 -2.80 3.44 -4.41
N ILE A 20 -3.52 3.84 -3.36
CA ILE A 20 -3.75 5.26 -3.06
C ILE A 20 -2.43 5.95 -2.70
N GLY A 21 -1.58 5.29 -1.91
CA GLY A 21 -0.26 5.78 -1.51
C GLY A 21 0.66 6.01 -2.71
N SER A 22 0.66 5.11 -3.69
CA SER A 22 1.45 5.28 -4.92
C SER A 22 0.93 6.43 -5.79
N LEU A 23 -0.39 6.61 -5.84
CA LEU A 23 -1.03 7.78 -6.46
C LEU A 23 -0.66 9.09 -5.78
N VAL A 24 -0.67 9.14 -4.44
CA VAL A 24 -0.23 10.33 -3.69
C VAL A 24 1.24 10.63 -3.97
N VAL A 25 2.09 9.60 -4.03
CA VAL A 25 3.50 9.74 -4.39
C VAL A 25 3.65 10.28 -5.82
N PHE A 26 2.87 9.80 -6.78
CA PHE A 26 2.84 10.35 -8.13
C PHE A 26 2.42 11.83 -8.15
N LEU A 27 1.40 12.22 -7.40
CA LEU A 27 0.96 13.63 -7.34
C LEU A 27 2.02 14.56 -6.74
N VAL A 28 2.84 14.07 -5.80
CA VAL A 28 3.88 14.86 -5.14
C VAL A 28 5.19 14.89 -5.95
N LEU A 29 5.63 13.75 -6.48
CA LEU A 29 6.93 13.59 -7.15
C LEU A 29 6.86 13.57 -8.68
N GLY A 30 5.74 13.16 -9.28
CA GLY A 30 5.55 13.01 -10.72
C GLY A 30 5.28 14.31 -11.47
N ARG A 31 5.71 15.46 -10.95
CA ARG A 31 5.41 16.80 -11.50
C ARG A 31 5.70 16.86 -13.01
N GLY A 32 4.64 16.85 -13.81
CA GLY A 32 4.70 16.98 -15.28
C GLY A 32 4.88 15.67 -16.07
N GLN A 33 4.97 14.51 -15.40
CA GLN A 33 5.02 13.20 -16.07
C GLN A 33 3.62 12.63 -16.27
N GLN A 34 3.39 11.93 -17.38
CA GLN A 34 2.18 11.14 -17.54
C GLN A 34 2.25 9.91 -16.61
N LEU A 35 1.10 9.45 -16.13
CA LEU A 35 1.01 8.26 -15.25
C LEU A 35 1.75 7.06 -15.85
N GLY A 36 1.60 6.83 -17.16
CA GLY A 36 2.27 5.75 -17.88
C GLY A 36 3.79 5.84 -17.77
N ASP A 37 4.37 7.01 -18.04
CA ASP A 37 5.82 7.23 -18.00
C ASP A 37 6.38 7.11 -16.59
N PHE A 38 5.64 7.57 -15.58
CA PHE A 38 6.03 7.44 -14.18
C PHE A 38 6.09 5.96 -13.74
N PHE A 39 5.05 5.18 -14.05
CA PHE A 39 5.03 3.75 -13.73
C PHE A 39 6.08 2.98 -14.55
N ASN A 40 6.32 3.35 -15.81
CA ASN A 40 7.35 2.71 -16.62
C ASN A 40 8.76 3.01 -16.08
N GLY A 41 9.02 4.26 -15.67
CA GLY A 41 10.25 4.67 -15.01
C GLY A 41 10.47 4.02 -13.65
N LEU A 42 9.40 3.69 -12.93
CA LEU A 42 9.47 2.91 -11.70
C LEU A 42 10.05 1.52 -11.97
N PHE A 43 9.56 0.79 -12.97
CA PHE A 43 10.10 -0.55 -13.29
C PHE A 43 11.56 -0.52 -13.78
N HIS A 44 11.99 0.58 -14.43
CA HIS A 44 13.38 0.71 -14.88
C HIS A 44 14.35 1.09 -13.76
N ASN A 45 13.88 1.75 -12.70
CA ASN A 45 14.71 2.19 -11.58
C ASN A 45 14.28 1.53 -10.28
N HIS A 46 14.93 0.40 -9.96
CA HIS A 46 14.74 -0.37 -8.73
C HIS A 46 14.82 0.46 -7.44
N GLN A 47 15.65 1.52 -7.42
CA GLN A 47 15.78 2.41 -6.27
C GLN A 47 14.54 3.30 -6.09
N THR A 48 14.04 3.86 -7.19
CA THR A 48 12.81 4.67 -7.20
C THR A 48 11.60 3.80 -6.88
N PHE A 49 11.52 2.61 -7.47
CA PHE A 49 10.46 1.62 -7.18
C PHE A 49 10.38 1.27 -5.70
N ALA A 50 11.51 0.93 -5.08
CA ALA A 50 11.58 0.61 -3.67
C ALA A 50 11.13 1.79 -2.78
N LYS A 51 11.51 3.03 -3.14
CA LYS A 51 11.07 4.23 -2.41
C LYS A 51 9.55 4.43 -2.51
N VAL A 52 8.98 4.32 -3.71
CA VAL A 52 7.54 4.51 -3.92
C VAL A 52 6.74 3.43 -3.20
N ILE A 53 7.17 2.17 -3.25
CA ILE A 53 6.50 1.08 -2.53
C ILE A 53 6.62 1.26 -1.02
N ALA A 54 7.80 1.62 -0.49
CA ALA A 54 7.95 1.89 0.94
C ALA A 54 7.00 3.02 1.39
N LEU A 55 6.93 4.14 0.66
CA LEU A 55 6.01 5.24 0.94
C LEU A 55 4.54 4.81 0.85
N SER A 56 4.20 3.96 -0.13
CA SER A 56 2.85 3.42 -0.30
C SER A 56 2.43 2.51 0.85
N LEU A 57 3.36 1.69 1.37
CA LEU A 57 3.14 0.84 2.53
C LEU A 57 3.00 1.66 3.81
N LEU A 58 3.72 2.79 3.94
CA LEU A 58 3.54 3.71 5.07
C LEU A 58 2.13 4.30 5.10
N ALA A 59 1.49 4.53 3.94
CA ALA A 59 0.11 5.00 3.89
C ALA A 59 -0.88 4.03 4.55
N ASN A 60 -0.55 2.74 4.62
CA ASN A 60 -1.34 1.70 5.28
C ASN A 60 -1.29 1.76 6.81
N ILE A 61 -0.34 2.50 7.39
CA ILE A 61 -0.25 2.72 8.84
C ILE A 61 -1.44 3.55 9.33
N LEU A 62 -1.93 4.50 8.53
CA LEU A 62 -3.08 5.35 8.86
C LEU A 62 -4.36 4.53 9.15
N PRO A 63 -4.86 3.68 8.22
CA PRO A 63 -6.01 2.85 8.51
C PRO A 63 -5.69 1.82 9.60
N PHE A 64 -4.48 1.22 9.61
CA PHE A 64 -4.12 0.25 10.64
C PHE A 64 -4.24 0.83 12.06
N MET A 65 -3.71 2.03 12.28
CA MET A 65 -3.79 2.72 13.57
C MET A 65 -5.22 3.15 13.91
N LEU A 66 -5.98 3.65 12.93
CA LEU A 66 -7.37 4.05 13.12
C LEU A 66 -8.25 2.86 13.53
N TYR A 67 -8.12 1.71 12.86
CA TYR A 67 -8.91 0.51 13.17
C TYR A 67 -8.46 -0.16 14.48
N THR A 68 -7.17 -0.11 14.81
CA THR A 68 -6.65 -0.59 16.10
C THR A 68 -7.19 0.25 17.27
N ASN A 69 -7.18 1.59 17.14
CA ASN A 69 -7.69 2.48 18.19
C ASN A 69 -9.22 2.34 18.40
N ARG A 70 -9.94 1.88 17.38
CA ARG A 70 -11.39 1.59 17.43
C ARG A 70 -11.71 0.20 17.98
N ARG A 71 -10.72 -0.57 18.45
CA ARG A 71 -10.85 -1.97 18.91
C ARG A 71 -11.47 -2.90 17.85
N LEU A 72 -11.18 -2.65 16.57
CA LEU A 72 -11.63 -3.47 15.43
C LEU A 72 -10.50 -4.44 15.02
N ASP A 73 -10.13 -5.33 15.94
CA ASP A 73 -8.93 -6.17 15.85
C ASP A 73 -8.93 -7.11 14.63
N LEU A 74 -10.09 -7.60 14.19
CA LEU A 74 -10.18 -8.47 13.00
C LEU A 74 -9.91 -7.67 11.72
N THR A 75 -10.37 -6.43 11.67
CA THR A 75 -10.13 -5.53 10.53
C THR A 75 -8.67 -5.10 10.47
N ALA A 76 -8.07 -4.77 11.62
CA ALA A 76 -6.64 -4.46 11.72
C ALA A 76 -5.77 -5.64 11.27
N ARG A 77 -6.13 -6.88 11.66
CA ARG A 77 -5.48 -8.10 11.16
C ARG A 77 -5.60 -8.25 9.65
N GLY A 78 -6.76 -7.97 9.07
CA GLY A 78 -6.96 -7.98 7.61
C GLY A 78 -6.03 -7.01 6.88
N ILE A 79 -5.89 -5.78 7.39
CA ILE A 79 -4.99 -4.76 6.83
C ILE A 79 -3.53 -5.25 6.91
N PHE A 80 -3.15 -5.81 8.06
CA PHE A 80 -1.80 -6.35 8.27
C PHE A 80 -1.47 -7.49 7.30
N ILE A 81 -2.38 -8.45 7.12
CA ILE A 81 -2.21 -9.58 6.20
C ILE A 81 -2.07 -9.08 4.75
N ALA A 82 -2.92 -8.14 4.32
CA ALA A 82 -2.81 -7.56 2.98
C ALA A 82 -1.48 -6.83 2.77
N THR A 83 -1.02 -6.08 3.77
CA THR A 83 0.28 -5.38 3.73
C THR A 83 1.44 -6.37 3.64
N MET A 84 1.40 -7.46 4.42
CA MET A 84 2.39 -8.54 4.36
C MET A 84 2.45 -9.20 2.98
N LEU A 85 1.29 -9.51 2.38
CA LEU A 85 1.23 -10.05 1.03
C LEU A 85 1.83 -9.07 -0.01
N TYR A 86 1.55 -7.77 0.13
CA TYR A 86 2.11 -6.76 -0.76
C TYR A 86 3.65 -6.69 -0.67
N VAL A 87 4.19 -6.74 0.55
CA VAL A 87 5.64 -6.83 0.79
C VAL A 87 6.21 -8.10 0.16
N LEU A 88 5.52 -9.23 0.30
CA LEU A 88 5.97 -10.51 -0.24
C LEU A 88 6.01 -10.48 -1.78
N VAL A 89 4.97 -9.95 -2.43
CA VAL A 89 4.95 -9.72 -3.89
C VAL A 89 6.08 -8.78 -4.31
N PHE A 90 6.30 -7.69 -3.58
CA PHE A 90 7.40 -6.76 -3.88
C PHE A 90 8.78 -7.42 -3.80
N VAL A 91 9.02 -8.21 -2.75
CA VAL A 91 10.29 -8.94 -2.59
C VAL A 91 10.47 -9.92 -3.75
N LEU A 92 9.42 -10.66 -4.13
CA LEU A 92 9.49 -11.55 -5.30
C LEU A 92 9.83 -10.76 -6.58
N VAL A 93 9.16 -9.64 -6.84
CA VAL A 93 9.40 -8.81 -8.03
C VAL A 93 10.79 -8.19 -8.04
N LYS A 94 11.36 -7.80 -6.89
CA LYS A 94 12.66 -7.14 -6.82
C LYS A 94 13.85 -8.12 -6.89
N TYR A 95 13.68 -9.33 -6.39
CA TYR A 95 14.78 -10.30 -6.22
C TYR A 95 14.76 -11.44 -7.24
N ILE A 96 13.61 -11.75 -7.84
CA ILE A 96 13.48 -12.83 -8.82
C ILE A 96 13.41 -12.29 -10.26
N TRP A 97 12.77 -11.14 -10.45
CA TRP A 97 12.67 -10.44 -11.73
C TRP A 97 13.57 -9.19 -11.72
#